data_AF-A0AAU1UKK6-F1
#
_entry.id   AF-A0AAU1UKK6-F1
#
_cell.length_a   1.000
_cell.length_b   1.000
_cell.length_c   1.000
_cell.angle_alpha   90.00
_cell.angle_beta   90.00
_cell.angle_gamma   90.00
#
_symmetry.space_group_name_H-M   'P 1'
#
loop_
_entity.id
_entity.type
_entity.pdbx_description
1 polymer ?
#
loop_
_entity_poly.entity_id
_entity_poly.type
_entity_poly.pdbx_seq_one_letter_code
_entity_poly.pdbx_strand_id
1 'polypeptide(L)' 'MTHHAGACRTVVVTGTSGGIGRTCVTAFGARGDRLALIVRGPGGLDGACAKPDEPAPRE' A
#
# COMPACT_ATOMS: atom_id res chain seq x y z
N MET A 1 9.78 9.52 18.34
CA MET A 1 8.78 8.95 17.42
C MET A 1 7.91 8.02 18.25
N THR A 2 6.71 8.44 18.63
CA THR A 2 5.84 7.64 19.49
C THR A 2 5.17 6.56 18.65
N HIS A 3 5.54 5.29 18.90
CA HIS A 3 4.84 4.17 18.30
C HIS A 3 3.48 4.02 18.99
N HIS A 4 2.39 4.28 18.26
CA HIS A 4 1.09 3.75 18.66
C HIS A 4 1.15 2.21 18.55
N ALA A 5 1.40 1.57 19.68
CA ALA A 5 1.36 0.12 19.82
C ALA A 5 -0.06 -0.28 20.26
N GLY A 6 -0.77 -1.02 19.41
CA GLY A 6 -2.02 -1.69 19.78
C GLY A 6 -3.25 -1.38 18.92
N ALA A 7 -3.27 -0.27 18.15
CA ALA A 7 -4.40 0.09 17.30
C ALA A 7 -4.03 0.13 15.81
N CYS A 8 -5.00 -0.19 14.96
CA CYS A 8 -4.97 0.05 13.50
C CYS A 8 -4.45 1.47 13.22
N ARG A 9 -3.37 1.60 12.45
CA ARG A 9 -2.71 2.89 12.19
C ARG A 9 -3.33 3.55 10.97
N THR A 10 -3.27 4.88 10.93
CA THR A 10 -3.51 5.63 9.69
C THR A 10 -2.17 5.93 9.04
N VAL A 11 -2.00 5.49 7.79
CA VAL A 11 -0.73 5.58 7.06
C VAL A 11 -0.99 6.32 5.75
N VAL A 12 -0.22 7.37 5.51
CA VAL A 12 -0.22 8.12 4.24
C VAL A 12 0.96 7.65 3.41
N VAL A 13 0.69 7.20 2.18
CA VAL A 13 1.73 6.76 1.25
C VAL A 13 1.68 7.61 -0.01
N THR A 14 2.80 8.27 -0.30
CA THR A 14 3.00 9.06 -1.53
C THR A 14 3.79 8.25 -2.55
N GLY A 15 3.52 8.43 -3.84
CA GLY A 15 4.27 7.73 -4.90
C GLY A 15 3.92 6.24 -5.00
N THR A 16 2.64 5.89 -4.82
CA THR A 16 2.16 4.49 -4.79
C THR A 16 1.98 3.89 -6.19
N SER A 17 2.24 4.66 -7.25
CA SER A 17 2.07 4.22 -8.63
C SER A 17 3.00 3.05 -9.00
N GLY A 18 4.09 2.82 -8.27
CA GLY A 18 4.99 1.68 -8.48
C GLY A 18 6.15 1.58 -7.50
N GLY A 19 6.98 0.56 -7.71
CA GLY A 19 8.17 0.31 -6.89
C GLY A 19 7.85 0.17 -5.40
N ILE A 20 8.67 0.79 -4.56
CA ILE A 20 8.59 0.70 -3.10
C ILE A 20 7.24 1.22 -2.59
N GLY A 21 6.72 2.32 -3.14
CA GLY A 21 5.46 2.91 -2.70
C GLY A 21 4.29 1.92 -2.81
N ARG A 22 4.25 1.12 -3.89
CA ARG A 22 3.23 0.07 -4.06
C ARG A 22 3.43 -1.08 -3.07
N THR A 23 4.67 -1.51 -2.86
CA THR A 23 4.99 -2.54 -1.86
C THR A 23 4.59 -2.12 -0.45
N CYS A 24 4.73 -0.84 -0.10
CA CYS A 24 4.26 -0.30 1.17
C CYS A 24 2.74 -0.44 1.33
N VAL A 25 1.95 -0.17 0.29
CA VAL A 25 0.48 -0.35 0.32
C VAL A 25 0.14 -1.79 0.68
N THR A 26 0.76 -2.77 0.03
CA THR A 26 0.56 -4.19 0.34
C THR A 26 0.96 -4.52 1.79
N ALA A 27 2.14 -4.05 2.23
CA ALA A 27 2.67 -4.38 3.55
C ALA A 27 1.85 -3.79 4.70
N PHE A 28 1.37 -2.55 4.57
CA PHE A 28 0.52 -1.90 5.57
C PHE A 28 -0.92 -2.40 5.49
N GLY A 29 -1.45 -2.64 4.29
CA GLY A 29 -2.78 -3.20 4.10
C GLY A 29 -2.92 -4.60 4.71
N ALA A 30 -1.91 -5.47 4.53
CA ALA A 30 -1.87 -6.81 5.12
C ALA A 30 -1.86 -6.80 6.66
N ARG A 31 -1.44 -5.69 7.29
CA ARG A 31 -1.46 -5.50 8.75
C ARG A 31 -2.81 -4.97 9.26
N GLY A 32 -3.74 -4.63 8.35
CA GLY A 32 -5.02 -4.01 8.67
C GLY A 32 -4.94 -2.51 8.94
N ASP A 33 -3.87 -1.83 8.49
CA ASP A 33 -3.76 -0.38 8.61
C ASP A 33 -4.68 0.36 7.62
N ARG A 34 -5.15 1.56 7.98
CA ARG A 34 -5.93 2.44 7.10
C ARG A 34 -4.98 3.25 6.23
N LEU A 35 -5.15 3.16 4.91
CA LEU A 35 -4.25 3.78 3.96
C LEU A 35 -4.88 4.97 3.24
N ALA A 36 -4.13 6.07 3.15
CA ALA A 36 -4.41 7.18 2.26
C ALA A 36 -3.31 7.27 1.20
N LEU A 37 -3.68 7.16 -0.09
CA LEU A 37 -2.74 7.05 -1.21
C LEU A 37 -2.69 8.37 -1.99
N ILE A 38 -1.49 8.84 -2.32
CA ILE A 38 -1.30 10.08 -3.09
C ILE A 38 -0.43 9.80 -4.32
N VAL A 39 -1.01 10.00 -5.50
CA VAL A 39 -0.37 9.80 -6.81
C VAL A 39 -0.80 10.87 -7.81
N ARG A 40 -0.01 11.02 -8.87
CA ARG A 40 -0.33 11.90 -10.00
C ARG A 40 -1.16 11.10 -11.01
N GLY A 41 -2.47 11.32 -10.99
CA GLY A 41 -3.41 10.76 -11.96
C GLY A 41 -4.00 9.39 -11.55
N PRO A 42 -5.16 9.04 -12.13
CA PRO A 42 -5.97 7.88 -11.71
C PRO A 42 -5.32 6.53 -11.96
N GLY A 43 -4.62 6.32 -13.09
CA GLY A 43 -4.02 5.02 -13.40
C GLY A 43 -2.95 4.56 -12.40
N GLY A 44 -2.25 5.51 -11.75
CA GLY A 44 -1.32 5.18 -10.66
C GLY A 44 -2.04 4.78 -9.37
N LEU A 45 -3.28 5.23 -9.18
CA LEU A 45 -4.11 4.88 -8.03
C LEU A 45 -4.73 3.50 -8.25
N ASP A 46 -5.26 3.24 -9.44
CA ASP A 46 -5.82 1.94 -9.81
C ASP A 46 -4.78 0.81 -9.65
N GLY A 47 -3.56 1.03 -10.15
CA GLY A 47 -2.47 0.07 -9.97
C GLY A 47 -1.98 -0.09 -8.53
N ALA A 48 -2.26 0.87 -7.65
CA ALA A 48 -1.96 0.77 -6.22
C ALA A 48 -3.08 0.09 -5.42
N CYS A 49 -4.33 0.22 -5.87
CA CYS A 49 -5.52 -0.36 -5.26
C CYS A 49 -5.83 -1.77 -5.75
N ALA A 50 -5.31 -2.16 -6.93
CA ALA A 50 -5.37 -3.53 -7.40
C ALA A 50 -4.80 -4.46 -6.32
N LYS A 51 -5.53 -5.55 -6.01
CA LYS A 51 -4.98 -6.61 -5.16
C LYS A 51 -3.59 -6.98 -5.68
N PRO A 52 -2.61 -7.26 -4.81
CA PRO A 52 -1.37 -7.84 -5.27
C PRO A 52 -1.73 -9.09 -6.09
N ASP A 53 -1.25 -9.15 -7.32
CA ASP A 53 -1.27 -10.37 -8.12
C ASP A 53 -0.77 -11.49 -7.20
N GLU A 54 -1.55 -12.55 -7.04
CA GLU A 54 -1.02 -13.77 -6.43
C GLU A 54 0.23 -14.12 -7.24
N PRO A 55 1.38 -14.42 -6.61
CA PRO A 55 2.56 -14.74 -7.39
C PRO A 55 2.20 -15.88 -8.35
N ALA A 56 2.35 -15.62 -9.65
CA ALA A 56 2.20 -16.67 -10.65
C ALA A 56 3.00 -17.89 -10.20
N PRO A 57 2.45 -19.12 -10.33
CA PRO A 57 3.14 -20.33 -9.92
C PRO A 57 4.56 -20.32 -10.48
N ARG A 58 5.55 -20.53 -9.60
CA ARG A 58 6.92 -20.74 -10.08
C ARG A 58 6.95 -22.13 -10.69
N GLU A 59 7.14 -22.20 -12.01
CA GLU A 59 7.52 -23.43 -12.71
C GLU A 59 8.95 -23.85 -12.35
#